data_AF-A0A9E6Y243-F1
#
_entry.id   AF-A0A9E6Y243-F1
#
_cell.length_a   1.000
_cell.length_b   1.000
_cell.length_c   1.000
_cell.angle_alpha   90.00
_cell.angle_beta   90.00
_cell.angle_gamma   90.00
#
_symmetry.space_group_name_H-M   'P 1'
#
loop_
_entity.id
_entity.type
_entity.pdbx_description
1 polymer ?
#
loop_
_entity_poly.entity_id
_entity_poly.type
_entity_poly.pdbx_seq_one_letter_code
_entity_poly.pdbx_strand_id
1 'polypeptide(L)'
;MTADPSDAALFLESLTDTSLYSIGAYFTDRHPDLVDDVIAQAQAIEDQGLERWAAAEGAELERAFQTLMTGLAVRYYKAVAGGDG
;
A
#
# COMPACT_ATOMS: atom_id res chain seq x y z
N MET A 1 -9.12 12.70 -25.07
CA MET A 1 -9.69 11.35 -24.86
C MET A 1 -9.49 11.04 -23.40
N THR A 2 -10.45 11.39 -22.55
CA THR A 2 -10.43 11.07 -21.12
C THR A 2 -10.62 9.57 -20.98
N ALA A 3 -9.72 8.90 -20.25
CA ALA A 3 -9.84 7.48 -19.97
C ALA A 3 -11.21 7.18 -19.36
N ASP A 4 -11.86 6.11 -19.83
CA ASP A 4 -13.11 5.64 -19.25
C ASP A 4 -12.82 5.18 -17.80
N PRO A 5 -13.64 5.57 -16.81
CA PRO A 5 -13.46 5.13 -15.43
C PRO A 5 -13.42 3.61 -15.28
N SER A 6 -14.02 2.85 -16.21
CA SER A 6 -13.95 1.40 -16.24
C SER A 6 -12.58 0.86 -16.68
N ASP A 7 -11.89 1.52 -17.62
CA ASP A 7 -10.54 1.15 -18.03
C ASP A 7 -9.52 1.44 -16.93
N ALA A 8 -9.70 2.53 -16.19
CA ALA A 8 -8.89 2.83 -15.01
C ALA A 8 -9.09 1.78 -13.90
N ALA A 9 -10.33 1.29 -13.72
CA ALA A 9 -10.63 0.22 -12.77
C ALA A 9 -9.99 -1.11 -13.18
N LEU A 10 -10.09 -1.53 -14.44
CA LEU A 10 -9.48 -2.76 -14.96
C LEU A 10 -7.94 -2.71 -14.96
N PHE A 11 -7.37 -1.55 -15.26
CA PHE A 11 -5.93 -1.32 -15.18
C PHE A 11 -5.43 -1.37 -13.73
N LEU A 12 -6.15 -0.71 -12.80
CA LEU A 12 -5.89 -0.83 -11.37
C LEU A 12 -6.04 -2.26 -10.90
N GLU A 13 -7.08 -2.99 -11.32
CA GLU A 13 -7.31 -4.40 -10.99
C GLU A 13 -6.13 -5.29 -11.46
N SER A 14 -5.67 -5.13 -12.72
CA SER A 14 -4.52 -5.88 -13.23
C SER A 14 -3.18 -5.55 -12.55
N LEU A 15 -2.96 -4.28 -12.17
CA LEU A 15 -1.78 -3.87 -11.40
C LEU A 15 -1.86 -4.35 -9.95
N THR A 16 -3.05 -4.32 -9.35
CA THR A 16 -3.31 -4.67 -7.94
C THR A 16 -3.21 -6.16 -7.71
N ASP A 17 -3.83 -6.99 -8.54
CA ASP A 17 -3.88 -8.43 -8.35
C ASP A 17 -2.49 -9.09 -8.43
N THR A 18 -1.62 -8.61 -9.34
CA THR A 18 -0.28 -9.21 -9.47
C THR A 18 0.78 -8.45 -8.67
N SER A 19 0.75 -7.11 -8.65
CA SER A 19 1.84 -6.33 -8.05
C SER A 19 1.63 -6.09 -6.56
N LEU A 20 0.43 -5.71 -6.11
CA LEU A 20 0.16 -5.47 -4.68
C LEU A 20 0.13 -6.78 -3.89
N TYR A 21 -0.48 -7.83 -4.43
CA TYR A 21 -0.40 -9.15 -3.80
C TYR A 21 1.07 -9.62 -3.64
N SER A 22 1.88 -9.51 -4.71
CA SER A 22 3.28 -9.93 -4.66
C SER A 22 4.12 -9.08 -3.70
N ILE A 23 3.92 -7.75 -3.69
CA ILE A 23 4.61 -6.84 -2.76
C ILE A 23 4.20 -7.16 -1.31
N GLY A 24 2.91 -7.35 -1.05
CA GLY A 24 2.38 -7.65 0.28
C GLY A 24 2.87 -9.02 0.79
N ALA A 25 2.82 -10.05 -0.06
CA ALA A 25 3.34 -11.38 0.24
C ALA A 25 4.85 -11.35 0.52
N TYR A 26 5.63 -10.71 -0.35
CA TYR A 26 7.08 -10.60 -0.21
C TYR A 26 7.48 -9.83 1.05
N PHE A 27 6.83 -8.70 1.33
CA PHE A 27 7.11 -7.90 2.52
C PHE A 27 6.75 -8.65 3.81
N THR A 28 5.57 -9.30 3.83
CA THR A 28 5.13 -10.09 4.98
C THR A 28 6.06 -11.26 5.27
N ASP A 29 6.61 -11.92 4.23
CA ASP A 29 7.58 -13.02 4.38
C ASP A 29 8.96 -12.52 4.85
N ARG A 30 9.45 -11.40 4.30
CA ARG A 30 10.80 -10.90 4.59
C ARG A 30 10.92 -10.03 5.84
N HIS A 31 9.86 -9.35 6.22
CA HIS A 31 9.83 -8.38 7.32
C HIS A 31 8.57 -8.57 8.19
N PRO A 32 8.34 -9.76 8.76
CA PRO A 32 7.11 -10.06 9.50
C PRO A 32 6.93 -9.17 10.74
N ASP A 33 8.02 -8.71 11.35
CA ASP A 33 8.06 -7.81 12.50
C ASP A 33 7.66 -6.37 12.16
N LEU A 34 7.78 -5.96 10.90
CA LEU A 34 7.45 -4.60 10.45
C LEU A 34 6.05 -4.48 9.83
N VAL A 35 5.30 -5.59 9.77
CA VAL A 35 3.97 -5.65 9.13
C VAL A 35 2.99 -4.69 9.81
N ASP A 36 2.89 -4.73 11.13
CA ASP A 36 1.91 -3.89 11.84
C ASP A 36 2.35 -2.42 11.81
N ASP A 37 3.66 -2.16 11.89
CA ASP A 37 4.23 -0.81 11.80
C ASP A 37 4.01 -0.16 10.43
N VAL A 38 4.25 -0.89 9.33
CA VAL A 38 4.04 -0.34 7.98
C VAL A 38 2.57 -0.09 7.69
N ILE A 39 1.67 -0.93 8.22
CA ILE A 39 0.22 -0.70 8.14
C ILE A 39 -0.16 0.57 8.90
N ALA A 40 0.35 0.74 10.14
CA ALA A 40 0.07 1.92 10.95
C ALA A 40 0.61 3.20 10.30
N GLN A 41 1.82 3.16 9.72
CA GLN A 41 2.37 4.29 8.99
C GLN A 41 1.56 4.63 7.73
N ALA A 42 1.13 3.62 6.97
CA ALA A 42 0.26 3.85 5.82
C ALA A 42 -1.09 4.47 6.21
N GLN A 43 -1.69 4.05 7.33
CA GLN A 43 -2.90 4.67 7.86
C GLN A 43 -2.66 6.14 8.27
N ALA A 44 -1.54 6.42 8.94
CA ALA A 44 -1.17 7.79 9.31
C ALA A 44 -0.98 8.68 8.07
N ILE A 45 -0.42 8.15 6.99
CA ILE A 45 -0.30 8.84 5.71
C ILE A 45 -1.67 9.14 5.09
N GLU A 46 -2.61 8.19 5.14
CA GLU A 46 -3.99 8.39 4.65
C GLU A 46 -4.72 9.48 5.44
N ASP A 47 -4.60 9.47 6.76
CA ASP A 47 -5.27 10.42 7.65
C ASP A 47 -4.68 11.83 7.53
N GLN A 48 -3.36 11.93 7.43
CA GLN A 48 -2.64 13.21 7.46
C GLN A 48 -2.41 13.78 6.05
N GLY A 49 -2.39 12.94 5.02
CA GLY A 49 -1.94 13.29 3.67
C GLY A 49 -0.43 13.16 3.50
N LEU A 50 -0.04 12.65 2.33
CA LEU A 50 1.33 12.23 1.97
C LEU A 50 2.41 13.30 2.23
N GLU A 51 2.23 14.52 1.70
CA GLU A 51 3.22 15.59 1.83
C GLU A 51 3.37 16.05 3.29
N ARG A 52 2.27 16.12 4.04
CA ARG A 52 2.28 16.56 5.44
C ARG A 52 2.95 15.52 6.34
N TRP A 53 2.65 14.25 6.12
CA TRP A 53 3.30 13.15 6.82
C TRP A 53 4.81 13.12 6.53
N ALA A 54 5.20 13.24 5.25
CA ALA A 54 6.61 13.26 4.85
C ALA A 54 7.37 14.41 5.53
N ALA A 55 6.79 15.61 5.56
CA ALA A 55 7.38 16.76 6.23
C ALA A 55 7.48 16.56 7.77
N ALA A 56 6.47 15.96 8.40
CA ALA A 56 6.48 15.69 9.85
C ALA A 56 7.56 14.67 10.26
N GLU A 57 7.78 13.65 9.43
CA GLU A 57 8.76 12.58 9.67
C GLU A 57 10.17 12.91 9.16
N GLY A 58 10.37 14.07 8.54
CA GLY A 58 11.63 14.43 7.89
C GLY A 58 12.02 13.48 6.76
N ALA A 59 11.03 12.92 6.08
CA ALA A 59 11.19 11.96 5.00
C ALA A 59 11.00 12.62 3.62
N GLU A 60 11.65 12.06 2.61
CA GLU A 60 11.37 12.39 1.21
C GLU A 60 9.96 11.94 0.81
N LEU A 61 9.33 12.69 -0.09
CA LEU A 61 7.97 12.37 -0.58
C LEU A 61 7.90 10.99 -1.22
N GLU A 62 8.95 10.60 -1.95
CA GLU A 62 9.05 9.27 -2.55
C GLU A 62 9.04 8.16 -1.50
N ARG A 63 9.73 8.36 -0.37
CA ARG A 63 9.77 7.40 0.73
C ARG A 63 8.39 7.28 1.39
N ALA A 64 7.70 8.39 1.60
CA ALA A 64 6.33 8.37 2.10
C ALA A 64 5.39 7.61 1.16
N PHE A 65 5.54 7.82 -0.16
CA PHE A 65 4.76 7.11 -1.17
C PHE A 65 5.04 5.60 -1.14
N GLN A 66 6.31 5.19 -1.04
CA GLN A 66 6.68 3.79 -0.90
C GLN A 66 6.07 3.17 0.36
N THR A 67 6.18 3.82 1.52
CA THR A 67 5.56 3.35 2.78
C THR A 67 4.04 3.15 2.63
N LEU A 68 3.34 4.12 2.02
CA LEU A 68 1.91 4.02 1.76
C LEU A 68 1.57 2.83 0.88
N MET A 69 2.26 2.70 -0.26
CA MET A 69 2.04 1.61 -1.21
C MET A 69 2.33 0.24 -0.61
N THR A 70 3.39 0.12 0.20
CA THR A 70 3.71 -1.11 0.92
C THR A 70 2.65 -1.45 1.96
N GLY A 71 2.21 -0.49 2.79
CA GLY A 71 1.17 -0.77 3.79
C GLY A 71 -0.19 -1.11 3.16
N LEU A 72 -0.54 -0.50 2.02
CA LEU A 72 -1.70 -0.89 1.21
C LEU A 72 -1.56 -2.31 0.65
N ALA A 73 -0.40 -2.65 0.08
CA ALA A 73 -0.11 -3.99 -0.43
C ALA A 73 -0.22 -5.06 0.65
N VAL A 74 0.31 -4.80 1.85
CA VAL A 74 0.25 -5.72 2.99
C VAL A 74 -1.19 -5.86 3.51
N ARG A 75 -1.97 -4.77 3.59
CA ARG A 75 -3.41 -4.83 3.94
C ARG A 75 -4.19 -5.68 2.92
N TYR A 76 -3.97 -5.45 1.62
CA TYR A 76 -4.59 -6.24 0.56
C TYR A 76 -4.20 -7.73 0.64
N TYR A 77 -2.91 -8.03 0.78
CA TYR A 77 -2.43 -9.39 0.95
C TYR A 77 -3.07 -10.09 2.15
N LYS A 78 -3.12 -9.44 3.32
CA LYS A 78 -3.78 -10.00 4.52
C LYS A 78 -5.27 -10.26 4.28
N ALA A 79 -5.97 -9.39 3.56
CA ALA A 79 -7.39 -9.59 3.24
C ALA A 79 -7.64 -10.76 2.28
N VAL A 80 -6.75 -10.95 1.29
CA VAL A 80 -6.88 -12.02 0.29
C VAL A 80 -6.36 -13.37 0.81
N ALA A 81 -5.20 -13.38 1.48
CA ALA A 81 -4.57 -14.58 2.00
C ALA A 81 -5.17 -15.04 3.35
N GLY A 82 -5.79 -14.12 4.10
CA GLY A 82 -6.45 -14.36 5.38
C GLY A 82 -7.96 -14.49 5.29
N GLY A 83 -8.53 -14.69 4.10
CA GLY A 83 -9.96 -14.93 3.89
C GLY A 83 -10.40 -16.29 4.46
N ASP A 84 -10.51 -16.35 5.80
CA ASP A 84 -11.50 -17.05 6.62
C ASP A 84 -10.93 -17.18 8.05
N GLY A 85 -11.51 -16.40 8.97
CA GLY A 85 -11.32 -16.47 10.42
C GLY A 85 -12.54 -15.92 11.14
#